data_AF-A0A8C3HFW9-F1
#
_entry.id   AF-A0A8C3HFW9-F1
#
_cell.length_a   1.000
_cell.length_b   1.000
_cell.length_c   1.000
_cell.angle_alpha   90.00
_cell.angle_beta   90.00
_cell.angle_gamma   90.00
#
_symmetry.space_group_name_H-M   'P 1'
#
loop_
_entity.id
_entity.type
_entity.pdbx_description
1 polymer ?
#
loop_
_entity_poly.entity_id
_entity_poly.type
_entity_poly.pdbx_seq_one_letter_code
_entity_poly.pdbx_strand_id
1 'polypeptide(L)'
;MCIVWCAAMYLLGASQTDAKITQTPSLVLERGQTAYLRCQQTYGHNSMFWYRQDPGQGLQLLFNFYYKEEREKGTNSSHFQADQPQDDLFRLNISSVQPEHSAVYFCASSLDTALQSHLLPLQKPHLFFGSLQPHHRDSNKAHSL
;
A
#
# COMPACT_ATOMS: atom_id res chain seq x y z
N MET A 1 -7.47 -14.81 -49.92
CA MET A 1 -7.82 -13.56 -49.20
C MET A 1 -7.68 -13.66 -47.67
N CYS A 2 -7.58 -14.85 -47.05
CA CYS A 2 -7.34 -14.99 -45.60
C CYS A 2 -5.95 -14.54 -45.12
N ILE A 3 -4.91 -14.67 -45.96
CA ILE A 3 -3.52 -14.36 -45.57
C ILE A 3 -3.33 -12.87 -45.27
N VAL A 4 -4.02 -11.99 -46.01
CA VAL A 4 -3.97 -10.53 -45.82
C VAL A 4 -4.60 -10.13 -44.48
N TRP A 5 -5.64 -10.85 -44.04
CA TRP A 5 -6.30 -10.64 -42.75
C TRP A 5 -5.46 -11.12 -41.57
N CYS A 6 -4.74 -12.23 -41.71
CA CYS A 6 -3.79 -12.71 -40.70
C CYS A 6 -2.62 -11.73 -40.50
N ALA A 7 -2.10 -11.13 -41.59
CA ALA A 7 -1.06 -10.11 -41.51
C ALA A 7 -1.57 -8.82 -40.83
N ALA A 8 -2.82 -8.42 -41.10
CA ALA A 8 -3.43 -7.27 -40.43
C ALA A 8 -3.63 -7.49 -38.92
N MET A 9 -3.97 -8.72 -38.49
CA MET A 9 -4.08 -9.05 -37.06
C MET A 9 -2.71 -9.13 -36.36
N TYR A 10 -1.63 -9.47 -37.07
CA TYR A 10 -0.28 -9.49 -36.50
C TYR A 10 0.31 -8.07 -36.31
N LEU A 11 -0.17 -7.09 -37.08
CA LEU A 11 0.21 -5.67 -36.94
C LEU A 11 -0.54 -4.97 -35.78
N LEU A 12 -1.62 -5.58 -35.29
CA LEU A 12 -2.32 -5.17 -34.06
C LEU A 12 -1.77 -5.93 -32.85
N GLY A 13 -0.44 -6.02 -32.75
CA GLY A 13 0.20 -6.40 -31.51
C GLY A 13 -0.10 -5.34 -30.46
N ALA A 14 -1.10 -5.59 -29.60
CA ALA A 14 -1.31 -4.75 -28.43
C ALA A 14 -0.02 -4.76 -27.62
N SER A 15 0.66 -3.62 -27.55
CA SER A 15 1.73 -3.42 -26.58
C SER A 15 1.09 -3.57 -25.21
N GLN A 16 1.27 -4.72 -24.57
CA GLN A 16 1.00 -4.86 -23.15
C GLN A 16 2.06 -4.02 -22.44
N THR A 17 1.80 -2.73 -22.26
CA THR A 17 2.57 -1.91 -21.34
C THR A 17 2.31 -2.51 -19.97
N ASP A 18 3.32 -3.18 -19.38
CA ASP A 18 3.23 -3.77 -18.05
C ASP A 18 2.94 -2.65 -17.04
N ALA A 19 1.66 -2.51 -16.72
CA ALA A 19 1.14 -1.45 -15.89
C ALA A 19 1.45 -1.84 -14.44
N LYS A 20 2.30 -1.05 -13.78
CA LYS A 20 2.96 -1.47 -12.54
C LYS A 20 3.23 -0.31 -11.61
N ILE A 21 3.15 -0.60 -10.30
CA ILE A 21 3.74 0.21 -9.24
C ILE A 21 5.05 -0.45 -8.81
N THR A 22 6.13 0.33 -8.78
CA THR A 22 7.42 -0.09 -8.24
C THR A 22 7.80 0.86 -7.12
N GLN A 23 8.04 0.34 -5.92
CA GLN A 23 8.42 1.16 -4.77
C GLN A 23 9.70 0.68 -4.12
N THR A 24 10.31 1.51 -3.27
CA THR A 24 11.41 1.09 -2.41
C THR A 24 10.98 -0.16 -1.64
N PRO A 25 11.81 -1.23 -1.62
CA PRO A 25 11.50 -2.43 -0.85
C PRO A 25 11.70 -2.15 0.65
N SER A 26 11.94 -3.18 1.45
CA SER A 26 12.21 -3.02 2.88
C SER A 26 13.45 -2.17 3.16
N LEU A 27 13.34 -1.25 4.12
CA LEU A 27 14.47 -0.51 4.68
C LEU A 27 14.61 -0.88 6.16
N VAL A 28 15.84 -1.14 6.59
CA VAL A 28 16.20 -1.30 8.01
C VAL A 28 17.20 -0.19 8.32
N LEU A 29 16.84 0.68 9.25
CA LEU A 29 17.58 1.90 9.57
C LEU A 29 17.75 2.03 11.08
N GLU A 30 18.84 2.66 11.49
CA GLU A 30 19.08 3.06 12.87
C GLU A 30 18.34 4.37 13.20
N ARG A 31 18.10 4.60 14.50
CA ARG A 31 17.45 5.84 14.95
C ARG A 31 18.22 7.08 14.49
N GLY A 32 17.50 8.13 14.14
CA GLY A 32 18.09 9.39 13.67
C GLY A 32 18.51 9.39 12.19
N GLN A 33 18.57 8.23 11.52
CA GLN A 33 18.77 8.19 10.07
C GLN A 33 17.56 8.75 9.31
N THR A 34 17.71 9.00 8.01
CA THR A 34 16.60 9.44 7.15
C THR A 34 16.15 8.29 6.26
N ALA A 35 14.86 7.98 6.27
CA ALA A 35 14.28 7.04 5.30
C ALA A 35 13.91 7.78 4.01
N TYR A 36 14.29 7.19 2.88
CA TYR A 36 13.95 7.67 1.54
C TYR A 36 13.15 6.60 0.79
N LEU A 37 11.83 6.78 0.77
CA LEU A 37 10.91 5.91 0.05
C LEU A 37 10.59 6.53 -1.30
N ARG A 38 10.59 5.71 -2.34
CA ARG A 38 10.27 6.09 -3.72
C ARG A 38 9.15 5.20 -4.23
N CYS A 39 8.31 5.75 -5.07
CA CYS A 39 7.29 5.04 -5.80
C CYS A 39 7.24 5.51 -7.24
N GLN A 40 7.26 4.57 -8.18
CA GLN A 40 7.14 4.80 -9.61
C GLN A 40 5.95 4.08 -10.20
N GLN A 41 5.24 4.72 -11.13
CA GLN A 41 4.06 4.16 -11.80
C GLN A 41 4.20 4.22 -13.32
N THR A 42 3.79 3.16 -14.03
CA THR A 42 3.81 3.12 -15.50
C THR A 42 2.43 3.26 -16.14
N TYR A 43 1.41 3.56 -15.32
CA TYR A 43 0.01 3.66 -15.74
C TYR A 43 -0.34 4.97 -16.43
N GLY A 44 0.49 6.02 -16.31
CA GLY A 44 0.13 7.37 -16.74
C GLY A 44 -1.01 7.97 -15.88
N HIS A 45 -1.12 7.52 -14.64
CA HIS A 45 -2.10 8.00 -13.68
C HIS A 45 -1.79 9.44 -13.21
N ASN A 46 -2.84 10.21 -12.93
CA ASN A 46 -2.74 11.62 -12.55
C ASN A 46 -2.62 11.81 -11.03
N SER A 47 -3.16 10.87 -10.25
CA SER A 47 -3.09 10.86 -8.79
C SER A 47 -2.10 9.82 -8.29
N MET A 48 -1.32 10.18 -7.27
CA MET A 48 -0.43 9.27 -6.55
C MET A 48 -0.62 9.42 -5.04
N PHE A 49 -0.49 8.30 -4.32
CA PHE A 49 -0.83 8.22 -2.91
C PHE A 49 0.29 7.52 -2.12
N TRP A 50 0.52 8.01 -0.91
CA TRP A 50 1.27 7.29 0.12
C TRP A 50 0.35 6.94 1.28
N TYR A 51 0.37 5.68 1.66
CA TYR A 51 -0.32 5.16 2.83
C TYR A 51 0.68 4.54 3.80
N ARG A 52 0.33 4.57 5.08
CA ARG A 52 0.96 3.80 6.15
C ARG A 52 -0.01 2.75 6.67
N GLN A 53 0.51 1.59 7.03
CA GLN A 53 -0.21 0.56 7.76
C GLN A 53 0.59 0.11 8.97
N ASP A 54 0.02 0.36 10.15
CA ASP A 54 0.52 -0.17 11.41
C ASP A 54 -0.05 -1.58 11.67
N PRO A 55 0.64 -2.44 12.44
CA PRO A 55 0.14 -3.77 12.77
C PRO A 55 -1.27 -3.73 13.37
N GLY A 56 -2.19 -4.50 12.79
CA GLY A 56 -3.59 -4.58 13.23
C GLY A 56 -4.45 -3.37 12.87
N GLN A 57 -3.92 -2.39 12.14
CA GLN A 57 -4.66 -1.21 11.68
C GLN A 57 -4.91 -1.27 10.16
N GLY A 58 -5.92 -0.51 9.72
CA GLY A 58 -6.19 -0.29 8.30
C GLY A 58 -5.17 0.65 7.64
N LEU A 59 -5.30 0.83 6.33
CA LEU A 59 -4.52 1.82 5.59
C LEU A 59 -4.88 3.24 6.05
N GLN A 60 -3.86 4.01 6.42
CA GLN A 60 -3.98 5.42 6.75
C GLN A 60 -3.31 6.25 5.66
N LEU A 61 -4.05 7.22 5.11
CA LEU A 61 -3.49 8.14 4.13
C LEU A 61 -2.41 9.01 4.78
N LEU A 62 -1.27 9.16 4.12
CA LEU A 62 -0.26 10.16 4.45
C LEU A 62 -0.39 11.37 3.52
N PHE A 63 -0.35 11.13 2.20
CA PHE A 63 -0.42 12.17 1.18
C PHE A 63 -1.14 11.68 -0.08
N ASN A 64 -1.88 12.58 -0.71
CA ASN A 64 -2.44 12.46 -2.06
C ASN A 64 -1.94 13.63 -2.90
N PHE A 65 -1.31 13.34 -4.03
CA PHE A 65 -0.89 14.34 -5.01
C PHE A 65 -1.65 14.11 -6.32
N TYR A 66 -2.15 15.20 -6.92
CA TYR A 66 -2.77 15.21 -8.24
C TYR A 66 -1.99 16.16 -9.15
N TYR A 67 -1.51 15.67 -10.29
CA TYR A 67 -0.60 16.42 -11.17
C TYR A 67 0.56 17.09 -10.41
N LYS A 68 1.17 16.36 -9.48
CA LYS A 68 2.30 16.81 -8.64
C LYS A 68 1.96 17.87 -7.60
N GLU A 69 0.70 18.22 -7.43
CA GLU A 69 0.22 19.13 -6.38
C GLU A 69 -0.39 18.35 -5.23
N GLU A 70 0.00 18.66 -3.99
CA GLU A 70 -0.65 18.10 -2.80
C GLU A 70 -2.13 18.48 -2.78
N ARG A 71 -3.00 17.46 -2.76
CA ARG A 71 -4.45 17.62 -2.65
C ARG A 71 -4.96 17.35 -1.25
N GLU A 72 -4.39 16.36 -0.60
CA GLU A 72 -4.80 15.92 0.72
C GLU A 72 -3.60 15.45 1.51
N LYS A 73 -3.61 15.82 2.79
CA LYS A 73 -2.61 15.45 3.77
C LYS A 73 -3.31 14.78 4.95
N GLY A 74 -2.92 13.55 5.26
CA GLY A 74 -3.55 12.77 6.32
C GLY A 74 -3.22 13.31 7.71
N THR A 75 -4.06 13.01 8.71
CA THR A 75 -3.95 13.59 10.06
C THR A 75 -2.60 13.33 10.75
N ASN A 76 -2.01 12.15 10.54
CA ASN A 76 -0.76 11.72 11.20
C ASN A 76 0.49 11.90 10.31
N SER A 77 0.44 12.80 9.34
CA SER A 77 1.51 12.99 8.32
C SER A 77 2.52 14.09 8.68
N SER A 78 2.42 14.71 9.86
CA SER A 78 3.27 15.86 10.27
C SER A 78 4.77 15.54 10.29
N HIS A 79 5.14 14.31 10.61
CA HIS A 79 6.54 13.83 10.67
C HIS A 79 7.08 13.36 9.32
N PHE A 80 6.26 13.47 8.27
CA PHE A 80 6.57 12.97 6.93
C PHE A 80 6.65 14.15 5.95
N GLN A 81 7.49 13.98 4.94
CA GLN A 81 7.62 14.93 3.84
C GLN A 81 7.43 14.16 2.54
N ALA A 82 6.59 14.66 1.63
CA ALA A 82 6.36 14.04 0.33
C ALA A 82 6.51 15.05 -0.79
N ASP A 83 6.97 14.58 -1.93
CA ASP A 83 7.12 15.38 -3.13
C ASP A 83 7.05 14.52 -4.38
N GLN A 84 6.53 15.08 -5.47
CA GLN A 84 6.33 14.37 -6.74
C GLN A 84 7.10 15.08 -7.87
N PRO A 85 8.41 14.80 -8.04
CA PRO A 85 9.25 15.55 -8.97
C PRO A 85 8.98 15.21 -10.45
N GLN A 86 8.34 14.07 -10.75
CA GLN A 86 7.88 13.69 -12.08
C GLN A 86 6.46 13.10 -11.98
N ASP A 87 5.69 13.12 -13.07
CA ASP A 87 4.31 12.60 -13.09
C ASP A 87 4.23 11.12 -12.68
N ASP A 88 5.32 10.38 -12.87
CA ASP A 88 5.44 8.97 -12.54
C ASP A 88 6.19 8.67 -11.23
N LEU A 89 6.86 9.65 -10.60
CA LEU A 89 7.70 9.44 -9.40
C LEU A 89 7.15 10.20 -8.20
N PHE A 90 6.77 9.47 -7.14
CA PHE A 90 6.32 10.03 -5.86
C PHE A 90 7.25 9.59 -4.71
N ARG A 91 7.80 10.58 -3.98
CA ARG A 91 8.75 10.36 -2.89
C ARG A 91 8.11 10.60 -1.53
N LEU A 92 8.54 9.82 -0.54
CA LEU A 92 8.20 9.99 0.87
C LEU A 92 9.47 9.91 1.71
N ASN A 93 9.73 10.95 2.48
CA ASN A 93 10.90 11.09 3.32
C ASN A 93 10.50 11.17 4.79
N ILE A 94 11.24 10.47 5.63
CA ILE A 94 11.09 10.49 7.09
C ILE A 94 12.44 10.88 7.68
N SER A 95 12.54 12.13 8.14
CA SER A 95 13.76 12.64 8.76
C SER A 95 13.85 12.16 10.21
N SER A 96 15.05 11.78 10.65
CA SER A 96 15.29 11.36 12.04
C SER A 96 14.35 10.22 12.50
N VAL A 97 14.42 9.08 11.82
CA VAL A 97 13.54 7.93 12.08
C VAL A 97 13.62 7.45 13.53
N GLN A 98 12.51 6.90 14.02
CA GLN A 98 12.30 6.45 15.38
C GLN A 98 11.49 5.15 15.36
N PRO A 99 11.42 4.37 16.45
CA PRO A 99 10.67 3.12 16.48
C PRO A 99 9.21 3.26 16.06
N GLU A 100 8.58 4.41 16.35
CA GLU A 100 7.18 4.72 16.00
C GLU A 100 6.98 4.92 14.49
N HIS A 101 8.07 5.09 13.73
CA HIS A 101 8.06 5.14 12.27
C HIS A 101 8.14 3.75 11.62
N SER A 102 8.30 2.68 12.40
CA SER A 102 8.26 1.31 11.90
C SER A 102 6.84 0.92 11.51
N ALA A 103 6.61 0.69 10.22
CA ALA A 103 5.32 0.30 9.64
C ALA A 103 5.52 -0.24 8.22
N VAL A 104 4.44 -0.73 7.61
CA VAL A 104 4.43 -0.98 6.16
C VAL A 104 3.94 0.28 5.46
N TYR A 105 4.64 0.69 4.41
CA TYR A 105 4.29 1.85 3.60
C TYR A 105 3.87 1.39 2.20
N PHE A 106 2.70 1.83 1.76
CA PHE A 106 2.13 1.47 0.47
C PHE A 106 1.99 2.69 -0.42
N CYS A 107 2.44 2.55 -1.66
CA CYS A 107 2.12 3.50 -2.71
C CYS A 107 1.00 2.98 -3.60
N ALA A 108 0.15 3.90 -4.07
CA ALA A 108 -0.85 3.63 -5.09
C ALA A 108 -0.94 4.80 -6.09
N SER A 109 -1.61 4.58 -7.22
CA SER A 109 -1.93 5.64 -8.18
C SER A 109 -3.31 5.41 -8.80
N SER A 110 -3.92 6.48 -9.33
CA SER A 110 -5.22 6.44 -9.99
C SER A 110 -5.29 7.44 -11.14
N LEU A 111 -6.02 7.11 -12.21
CA LEU A 111 -6.29 8.03 -13.32
C LEU A 111 -7.17 9.23 -12.90
N ASP A 112 -7.90 9.06 -11.80
CA ASP A 112 -8.78 10.03 -11.12
C ASP A 112 -9.55 11.00 -12.01
N THR A 113 -10.77 10.59 -12.39
CA THR A 113 -11.88 11.49 -12.72
C THR A 113 -12.85 11.37 -11.55
N ALA A 114 -12.95 12.41 -10.73
CA ALA A 114 -13.63 12.36 -9.43
C ALA A 114 -15.00 11.65 -9.46
N LEU A 115 -15.09 10.50 -8.78
CA LEU A 115 -16.33 10.02 -8.17
C LEU A 115 -16.00 9.29 -6.86
N GLN A 116 -15.71 10.08 -5.83
CA GLN A 116 -15.41 9.59 -4.49
C GLN A 116 -16.71 9.15 -3.80
N SER A 117 -17.15 7.91 -4.06
CA SER A 117 -18.07 7.23 -3.14
C SER A 117 -17.21 6.46 -2.14
N HIS A 118 -17.43 6.75 -0.86
CA HIS A 118 -16.68 6.22 0.28
C HIS A 118 -16.57 4.68 0.27
N LEU A 119 -15.53 4.14 -0.35
CA LEU A 119 -15.15 2.74 -0.15
C LEU A 119 -14.26 2.68 1.09
N LEU A 120 -14.86 2.22 2.19
CA LEU A 120 -14.12 1.89 3.41
C LEU A 120 -13.09 0.79 3.10
N PRO A 121 -11.89 0.84 3.69
CA PRO A 121 -10.93 -0.25 3.60
C PRO A 121 -11.55 -1.56 4.12
N LEU A 122 -11.82 -2.50 3.22
CA LEU A 122 -12.22 -3.87 3.58
C LEU A 122 -10.97 -4.71 3.77
N GLN A 123 -10.53 -4.87 5.01
CA GLN A 123 -9.53 -5.88 5.35
C GLN A 123 -10.21 -7.25 5.36
N LYS A 124 -9.73 -8.20 4.53
CA LYS A 124 -10.20 -9.60 4.62
C LYS A 124 -9.80 -10.16 5.98
N PRO A 125 -10.73 -10.79 6.73
CA PRO A 125 -10.39 -11.37 8.02
C PRO A 125 -9.34 -12.46 7.85
N HIS A 126 -8.25 -12.35 8.60
CA HIS A 126 -7.29 -13.43 8.78
C HIS A 126 -7.93 -14.51 9.65
N LEU A 127 -8.20 -15.69 9.06
CA LEU A 127 -8.65 -16.85 9.80
C LEU A 127 -7.49 -17.37 10.67
N PHE A 128 -7.57 -17.14 11.98
CA PHE A 128 -6.68 -17.74 12.97
C PHE A 128 -6.97 -19.25 13.08
N PHE A 129 -6.03 -20.07 12.64
CA PHE A 129 -6.03 -21.52 12.89
C PHE A 129 -5.57 -21.75 14.34
N GLY A 130 -6.53 -21.80 15.27
CA GLY A 130 -6.26 -22.10 16.68
C GLY A 130 -5.94 -23.57 16.90
N SER A 131 -4.76 -23.84 17.45
CA SER A 131 -4.32 -25.16 17.92
C SER A 131 -5.16 -25.65 19.10
N LEU A 132 -5.76 -26.84 18.99
CA LEU A 132 -6.28 -27.56 20.17
C LEU A 132 -5.10 -28.11 21.00
N GLN A 133 -4.96 -27.66 22.25
CA GLN A 133 -4.26 -28.41 23.28
C GLN A 133 -5.27 -29.13 24.19
N PRO A 134 -5.05 -30.42 24.55
CA PRO A 134 -6.00 -31.17 25.37
C PRO A 134 -5.86 -30.82 26.86
N HIS A 135 -7.00 -30.56 27.51
CA HIS A 135 -7.08 -30.34 28.94
C HIS A 135 -7.10 -31.69 29.67
N HIS A 136 -6.06 -31.99 30.45
CA HIS A 136 -6.06 -33.09 31.42
C HIS A 136 -7.04 -32.74 32.56
N ARG A 137 -7.92 -33.67 32.92
CA ARG A 137 -8.97 -33.50 33.94
C ARG A 137 -8.55 -34.23 35.21
N ASP A 138 -8.23 -33.49 36.27
CA ASP A 138 -8.03 -34.05 37.61
C ASP A 138 -9.38 -34.36 38.28
N SER A 139 -9.39 -35.48 38.99
CA SER A 139 -10.53 -36.08 39.70
C SER A 139 -10.49 -35.73 41.20
N ASN A 140 -11.65 -35.79 41.86
CA ASN A 140 -11.98 -35.65 43.30
C ASN A 140 -12.40 -34.24 43.75
N LYS A 141 -13.40 -34.03 44.63
CA LYS A 141 -14.45 -34.86 45.28
C LYS A 141 -15.30 -33.85 46.09
N ALA A 142 -16.63 -33.90 46.01
CA ALA A 142 -17.51 -33.34 47.05
C ALA A 142 -18.94 -33.86 46.88
N HIS A 143 -19.45 -34.60 47.87
CA HIS A 143 -20.84 -34.51 48.33
C HIS A 143 -20.87 -34.98 49.79
N SER A 144 -21.29 -34.05 50.65
CA SER A 144 -21.81 -34.28 52.00
C SER A 144 -23.22 -33.71 52.00
N LEU A 145 -24.12 -34.40 52.72
CA LEU A 145 -25.59 -34.31 52.77
C LEU A 145 -26.30 -35.22 51.78
#